data_AF-A0A7S2LGW5-F1
#
_entry.id   AF-A0A7S2LGW5-F1
#
_cell.length_a   1.000
_cell.length_b   1.000
_cell.length_c   1.000
_cell.angle_alpha   90.00
_cell.angle_beta   90.00
_cell.angle_gamma   90.00
#
_symmetry.space_group_name_H-M   'P 1'
#
loop_
_entity.id
_entity.type
_entity.pdbx_description
1 polymer ?
#
loop_
_entity_poly.entity_id
_entity_poly.type
_entity_poly.pdbx_seq_one_letter_code
_entity_poly.pdbx_strand_id
1 'polypeptide(L)'
;NLNIFQWFSVVVVFAGLLILKNSASNSGQKIVRGAILSFFGSALHALTYVLSEIVMTSGEKISVRANCFIQGIVACSAFILWQIYYTRPHFEQLIRTPMIQAQTTNICALFILVTIAATNLVHALTFFHTLRHFHGGATSAGLMKGLQAVLIFATTAVIFCGKRGGQEMCFSFSKLLSLLIVSFGVGLYGWATSRSQGTRHIFKNSSGDFTPSEARLV
;
A
#
# COMPACT_ATOMS: atom_id res chain seq x y z
N ASN A 1 7.11 -20.46 -0.35
CA ASN A 1 8.58 -20.38 -0.35
C ASN A 1 9.06 -19.43 -1.41
N LEU A 2 9.79 -18.39 -0.99
CA LEU A 2 10.40 -17.39 -1.89
C LEU A 2 11.77 -17.89 -2.35
N ASN A 3 12.12 -17.63 -3.60
CA ASN A 3 13.44 -17.91 -4.16
C ASN A 3 14.47 -16.88 -3.66
N ILE A 4 15.76 -17.21 -3.70
CA ILE A 4 16.88 -16.32 -3.33
C ILE A 4 16.80 -14.97 -4.07
N PHE A 5 16.42 -14.99 -5.36
CA PHE A 5 16.25 -13.76 -6.15
C PHE A 5 15.08 -12.89 -5.66
N GLN A 6 14.01 -13.50 -5.16
CA GLN A 6 12.88 -12.78 -4.58
C GLN A 6 13.28 -12.14 -3.24
N TRP A 7 14.01 -12.88 -2.40
CA TRP A 7 14.55 -12.34 -1.15
C TRP A 7 15.53 -11.19 -1.38
N PHE A 8 16.45 -11.34 -2.32
CA PHE A 8 17.37 -10.28 -2.71
C PHE A 8 16.62 -9.03 -3.17
N SER A 9 15.59 -9.20 -4.01
CA SER A 9 14.75 -8.09 -4.47
C SER A 9 14.05 -7.34 -3.32
N VAL A 10 13.55 -8.07 -2.31
CA VAL A 10 12.96 -7.47 -1.11
C VAL A 10 13.98 -6.60 -0.38
N VAL A 11 15.19 -7.11 -0.15
CA VAL A 11 16.27 -6.37 0.52
C VAL A 11 16.64 -5.10 -0.25
N VAL A 12 16.73 -5.18 -1.58
CA VAL A 12 17.02 -4.02 -2.45
C VAL A 12 15.94 -2.94 -2.30
N VAL A 13 14.66 -3.32 -2.31
CA VAL A 13 13.56 -2.35 -2.13
C VAL A 13 13.62 -1.71 -0.74
N PHE A 14 13.87 -2.49 0.32
CA PHE A 14 14.03 -1.93 1.67
C PHE A 14 15.20 -0.95 1.76
N ALA A 15 16.35 -1.26 1.16
CA ALA A 15 17.50 -0.36 1.11
C ALA A 15 17.16 0.96 0.41
N GLY A 16 16.47 0.91 -0.73
CA GLY A 16 16.00 2.10 -1.43
C GLY A 16 15.06 2.96 -0.57
N LEU A 17 14.14 2.35 0.16
CA LEU A 17 13.22 3.07 1.07
C LEU A 17 13.93 3.70 2.26
N LEU A 18 14.99 3.07 2.78
CA LEU A 18 15.80 3.62 3.87
C LEU A 18 16.55 4.88 3.44
N ILE A 19 17.14 4.88 2.24
CA ILE A 19 17.78 6.05 1.65
C ILE A 19 16.78 7.21 1.50
N LEU A 20 15.54 6.90 1.08
CA LEU A 20 14.47 7.89 0.96
C LEU A 20 14.15 8.55 2.29
N LYS A 21 13.94 7.73 3.33
CA LYS A 21 13.59 8.19 4.66
C LYS A 21 14.69 9.08 5.27
N ASN A 22 15.95 8.71 5.09
CA ASN A 22 17.07 9.49 5.62
C ASN A 22 17.13 10.91 5.04
N SER A 23 16.55 11.11 3.85
CA SER A 23 16.52 12.41 3.18
C SER A 23 15.42 13.37 3.70
N ALA A 24 14.56 12.92 4.61
CA ALA A 24 13.35 13.65 5.05
C ALA A 24 13.45 14.18 6.51
N SER A 25 14.66 14.49 7.00
CA SER A 25 14.91 14.67 8.44
C SER A 25 14.12 15.80 9.13
N ASN A 26 13.55 15.49 10.30
CA ASN A 26 13.41 16.38 11.45
C ASN A 26 13.46 15.49 12.71
N SER A 27 14.28 15.82 13.71
CA SER A 27 14.58 14.96 14.88
C SER A 27 13.95 15.49 16.17
N GLY A 28 13.30 14.60 16.95
CA GLY A 28 12.72 14.93 18.27
C GLY A 28 12.17 13.69 19.01
N GLN A 29 12.09 13.72 20.35
CA GLN A 29 11.65 12.58 21.18
C GLN A 29 10.24 12.05 20.85
N LYS A 30 9.33 12.89 20.36
CA LYS A 30 7.98 12.49 19.92
C LYS A 30 8.00 11.51 18.72
N ILE A 31 9.12 11.43 18.01
CA ILE A 31 9.29 10.59 16.82
C ILE A 31 9.46 9.12 17.19
N VAL A 32 10.12 8.81 18.31
CA VAL A 32 10.34 7.41 18.71
C VAL A 32 9.00 6.73 19.03
N ARG A 33 8.13 7.41 19.78
CA ARG A 33 6.77 6.90 20.06
C ARG A 33 5.96 6.71 18.77
N GLY A 34 6.03 7.68 17.86
CA GLY A 34 5.39 7.58 16.54
C GLY A 34 5.94 6.44 15.69
N ALA A 35 7.26 6.22 15.72
CA ALA A 35 7.93 5.15 14.99
C ALA A 35 7.53 3.76 15.50
N ILE A 36 7.48 3.58 16.82
CA ILE A 36 7.03 2.31 17.44
C ILE A 36 5.57 2.05 17.07
N LEU A 37 4.69 3.04 17.25
CA LEU A 37 3.27 2.88 16.91
C LEU A 37 3.07 2.58 15.42
N SER A 38 3.83 3.25 14.55
CA SER A 38 3.81 3.01 13.11
C SER A 38 4.32 1.62 12.73
N PHE A 39 5.35 1.12 13.42
CA PHE A 39 5.85 -0.24 13.21
C PHE A 39 4.80 -1.30 13.54
N PHE A 40 4.18 -1.22 14.73
CA PHE A 40 3.13 -2.14 15.12
C PHE A 40 1.90 -2.05 14.22
N GLY A 41 1.48 -0.83 13.88
CA GLY A 41 0.39 -0.61 12.91
C GLY A 41 0.70 -1.25 11.55
N SER A 42 1.93 -1.11 11.05
CA SER A 42 2.36 -1.71 9.79
C SER A 42 2.38 -3.24 9.85
N ALA A 43 2.82 -3.82 10.98
CA ALA A 43 2.83 -5.27 11.17
C ALA A 43 1.41 -5.85 11.19
N LEU A 44 0.49 -5.23 11.94
CA LEU A 44 -0.92 -5.62 11.96
C LEU A 44 -1.56 -5.47 10.57
N HIS A 45 -1.25 -4.38 9.87
CA HIS A 45 -1.75 -4.15 8.52
C HIS A 45 -1.24 -5.17 7.50
N ALA A 46 0.03 -5.56 7.60
CA ALA A 46 0.60 -6.64 6.78
C ALA A 46 -0.05 -7.99 7.09
N LEU A 47 -0.33 -8.27 8.37
CA LEU A 47 -1.06 -9.48 8.76
C LEU A 47 -2.46 -9.51 8.15
N THR A 48 -3.18 -8.38 8.12
CA THR A 48 -4.48 -8.29 7.44
C THR A 48 -4.39 -8.69 5.97
N TYR A 49 -3.27 -8.40 5.28
CA TYR A 49 -3.10 -8.80 3.87
C TYR A 49 -2.97 -10.31 3.72
N VAL A 50 -2.17 -10.93 4.58
CA VAL A 50 -1.99 -12.40 4.57
C VAL A 50 -3.31 -13.09 4.92
N LEU A 51 -4.02 -12.63 5.95
CA LEU A 51 -5.32 -13.19 6.32
C LEU A 51 -6.36 -13.00 5.20
N SER A 52 -6.38 -11.82 4.56
CA SER A 52 -7.28 -11.55 3.44
C SER A 52 -6.99 -12.46 2.25
N GLU A 53 -5.70 -12.69 1.94
CA GLU A 53 -5.30 -13.62 0.90
C GLU A 53 -5.81 -15.03 1.22
N ILE A 54 -5.53 -15.54 2.42
CA ILE A 54 -5.97 -16.88 2.86
C ILE A 54 -7.49 -17.03 2.73
N VAL A 55 -8.28 -16.06 3.20
CA VAL A 55 -9.75 -16.08 3.12
C VAL A 55 -10.26 -16.05 1.67
N MET A 56 -9.54 -15.40 0.76
CA MET A 56 -9.95 -15.32 -0.66
C MET A 56 -9.45 -16.51 -1.49
N THR A 57 -8.40 -17.20 -1.07
CA THR A 57 -7.75 -18.27 -1.85
C THR A 57 -7.99 -19.68 -1.32
N SER A 58 -8.28 -19.85 -0.03
CA SER A 58 -8.39 -21.15 0.65
C SER A 58 -9.81 -21.41 1.16
N GLY A 59 -10.30 -22.65 1.05
CA GLY A 59 -11.60 -23.07 1.58
C GLY A 59 -12.80 -22.49 0.82
N GLU A 60 -13.87 -22.13 1.54
CA GLU A 60 -15.04 -21.44 0.99
C GLU A 60 -14.66 -19.99 0.63
N LYS A 61 -14.51 -19.74 -0.67
CA LYS A 61 -13.91 -18.50 -1.17
C LYS A 61 -14.88 -17.34 -1.07
N ILE A 62 -14.59 -16.42 -0.16
CA ILE A 62 -15.30 -15.14 -0.11
C ILE A 62 -14.94 -14.31 -1.34
N SER A 63 -15.93 -13.64 -1.93
CA SER A 63 -15.70 -12.74 -3.06
C SER A 63 -14.86 -11.52 -2.65
N VAL A 64 -14.08 -10.98 -3.59
CA VAL A 64 -13.26 -9.75 -3.39
C VAL A 64 -14.12 -8.60 -2.86
N ARG A 65 -15.33 -8.46 -3.41
CA ARG A 65 -16.28 -7.40 -3.03
C ARG A 65 -16.76 -7.57 -1.59
N ALA A 66 -17.10 -8.80 -1.19
CA ALA A 66 -17.55 -9.08 0.17
C ALA A 66 -16.44 -8.84 1.19
N ASN A 67 -15.21 -9.28 0.93
CA ASN A 67 -14.08 -9.01 1.82
C ASN A 67 -13.80 -7.50 1.95
N CYS A 68 -13.79 -6.77 0.83
CA CYS A 68 -13.64 -5.31 0.82
C CYS A 68 -14.75 -4.61 1.61
N PHE A 69 -15.99 -5.07 1.49
CA PHE A 69 -17.13 -4.49 2.21
C PHE A 69 -17.05 -4.72 3.72
N ILE A 70 -16.74 -5.95 4.16
CA ILE A 70 -16.59 -6.28 5.58
C ILE A 70 -15.47 -5.45 6.21
N GLN A 71 -14.30 -5.38 5.56
CA GLN A 71 -13.19 -4.56 6.06
C GLN A 71 -13.52 -3.07 6.05
N GLY A 72 -14.26 -2.60 5.04
CA GLY A 72 -14.78 -1.24 4.99
C GLY A 72 -15.68 -0.92 6.17
N ILE A 73 -16.62 -1.79 6.52
CA ILE A 73 -17.51 -1.62 7.69
C ILE A 73 -16.71 -1.57 8.99
N VAL A 74 -15.77 -2.50 9.18
CA VAL A 74 -14.94 -2.54 10.39
C VAL A 74 -14.12 -1.26 10.53
N ALA A 75 -13.47 -0.81 9.44
CA ALA A 75 -12.69 0.42 9.42
C ALA A 75 -13.56 1.65 9.68
N CYS A 76 -14.71 1.78 9.01
CA CYS A 76 -15.66 2.87 9.22
C CYS A 76 -16.15 2.91 10.67
N SER A 77 -16.45 1.76 11.27
CA SER A 77 -16.89 1.67 12.66
C SER A 77 -15.80 2.16 13.62
N ALA A 78 -14.56 1.70 13.43
CA ALA A 78 -13.42 2.15 14.22
C ALA A 78 -13.17 3.67 14.07
N PHE A 79 -13.26 4.21 12.84
CA PHE A 79 -13.14 5.63 12.61
C PHE A 79 -14.27 6.43 13.26
N ILE A 80 -15.54 6.00 13.16
CA ILE A 80 -16.67 6.67 13.80
C ILE A 80 -16.47 6.72 15.32
N LEU A 81 -16.07 5.61 15.94
CA LEU A 81 -15.76 5.57 17.37
C LEU A 81 -14.64 6.56 17.74
N TRP A 82 -13.57 6.62 16.93
CA TRP A 82 -12.50 7.60 17.12
C TRP A 82 -12.98 9.03 16.97
N GLN A 83 -13.82 9.32 15.97
CA GLN A 83 -14.37 10.65 15.77
C GLN A 83 -15.23 11.08 16.95
N ILE A 84 -16.05 10.18 17.51
CA ILE A 84 -16.91 10.47 18.66
C ILE A 84 -16.08 10.66 19.93
N TYR A 85 -15.14 9.76 20.19
CA TYR A 85 -14.37 9.73 21.45
C TYR A 85 -13.27 10.80 21.50
N TYR A 86 -12.50 10.97 20.43
CA TYR A 86 -11.32 11.82 20.44
C TYR A 86 -11.52 13.13 19.68
N THR A 87 -12.05 13.07 18.46
CA THR A 87 -12.11 14.26 17.59
C THR A 87 -13.19 15.23 18.03
N ARG A 88 -14.38 14.75 18.39
CA ARG A 88 -15.49 15.61 18.85
C ARG A 88 -15.11 16.50 20.05
N PRO A 89 -14.51 16.00 21.14
CA PRO A 89 -14.11 16.88 22.24
C PRO A 89 -12.99 17.87 21.88
N HIS A 90 -12.17 17.55 20.88
CA HIS A 90 -11.08 18.41 20.42
C HIS A 90 -11.40 19.14 19.10
N PHE A 91 -12.67 19.26 18.74
CA PHE A 91 -13.12 19.75 17.43
C PHE A 91 -12.60 21.16 17.12
N GLU A 92 -12.64 22.06 18.11
CA GLU A 92 -12.18 23.44 17.97
C GLU A 92 -10.70 23.51 17.60
N GLN A 93 -9.86 22.70 18.26
CA GLN A 93 -8.42 22.70 18.05
C GLN A 93 -8.02 21.96 16.77
N LEU A 94 -8.67 20.84 16.47
CA LEU A 94 -8.29 19.96 15.35
C LEU A 94 -8.86 20.40 14.00
N ILE A 95 -10.08 20.96 13.99
CA ILE A 95 -10.83 21.22 12.74
C ILE A 95 -11.09 22.72 12.59
N ARG A 96 -11.77 23.35 13.54
CA ARG A 96 -12.28 24.71 13.34
C ARG A 96 -11.17 25.77 13.28
N THR A 97 -10.20 25.70 14.18
CA THR A 97 -9.09 26.67 14.21
C THR A 97 -8.24 26.61 12.93
N PRO A 98 -7.78 25.43 12.46
CA PRO A 98 -7.08 25.33 11.18
C PRO A 98 -7.92 25.77 9.98
N MET A 99 -9.24 25.48 9.97
CA MET A 99 -10.13 25.90 8.88
C MET A 99 -10.25 27.43 8.77
N ILE A 100 -10.40 28.12 9.90
CA ILE A 100 -10.46 29.59 9.93
C ILE A 100 -9.12 30.20 9.48
N GLN A 101 -8.01 29.65 9.96
CA GLN A 101 -6.66 30.08 9.58
C GLN A 101 -6.39 29.87 8.08
N ALA A 102 -6.85 28.75 7.53
CA ALA A 102 -6.75 28.44 6.11
C ALA A 102 -7.82 29.14 5.25
N GLN A 103 -8.65 30.02 5.83
CA GLN A 103 -9.75 30.73 5.13
C GLN A 103 -10.63 29.78 4.31
N THR A 104 -10.86 28.56 4.82
CA THR A 104 -11.52 27.47 4.10
C THR A 104 -12.98 27.35 4.55
N THR A 105 -13.87 26.95 3.63
CA THR A 105 -15.31 26.77 3.91
C THR A 105 -15.63 25.30 4.25
N ASN A 106 -16.77 25.09 4.93
CA ASN A 106 -17.28 23.73 5.23
C ASN A 106 -17.54 22.92 3.95
N ILE A 107 -17.95 23.57 2.87
CA ILE A 107 -18.20 22.91 1.58
C ILE A 107 -16.89 22.39 0.98
N CYS A 108 -15.81 23.18 1.05
CA CYS A 108 -14.50 22.74 0.61
C CYS A 108 -14.00 21.54 1.44
N ALA A 109 -14.17 21.58 2.76
CA ALA A 109 -13.82 20.46 3.63
C ALA A 109 -14.62 19.19 3.31
N LEU A 110 -15.93 19.31 3.07
CA LEU A 110 -16.79 18.21 2.66
C LEU A 110 -16.35 17.63 1.30
N PHE A 111 -16.03 18.51 0.35
CA PHE A 111 -15.54 18.09 -0.97
C PHE A 111 -14.24 17.28 -0.84
N ILE A 112 -13.25 17.79 -0.09
CA ILE A 112 -12.00 17.08 0.19
C ILE A 112 -12.27 15.70 0.81
N LEU A 113 -13.17 15.63 1.79
CA LEU A 113 -13.52 14.38 2.46
C LEU A 113 -14.14 13.36 1.50
N VAL A 114 -15.09 13.80 0.66
CA VAL A 114 -15.75 12.96 -0.34
C VAL A 114 -14.74 12.47 -1.37
N THR A 115 -13.85 13.33 -1.87
CA THR A 115 -12.80 12.94 -2.82
C THR A 115 -11.83 11.92 -2.23
N ILE A 116 -11.41 12.11 -0.97
CA ILE A 116 -10.54 11.15 -0.26
C ILE A 116 -11.27 9.81 -0.07
N ALA A 117 -12.55 9.83 0.33
CA ALA A 117 -13.34 8.62 0.51
C ALA A 117 -13.51 7.84 -0.81
N ALA A 118 -13.84 8.53 -1.90
CA ALA A 118 -13.96 7.92 -3.23
C ALA A 118 -12.62 7.33 -3.70
N THR A 119 -11.52 8.07 -3.50
CA THR A 119 -10.16 7.59 -3.86
C THR A 119 -9.78 6.36 -3.04
N ASN A 120 -10.09 6.35 -1.74
CA ASN A 120 -9.83 5.20 -0.87
C ASN A 120 -10.67 3.98 -1.26
N LEU A 121 -11.90 4.16 -1.70
CA LEU A 121 -12.73 3.07 -2.23
C LEU A 121 -12.10 2.45 -3.48
N VAL A 122 -11.71 3.28 -4.45
CA VAL A 122 -11.02 2.81 -5.67
C VAL A 122 -9.71 2.11 -5.32
N HIS A 123 -8.94 2.67 -4.39
CA HIS A 123 -7.70 2.06 -3.90
C HIS A 123 -7.94 0.68 -3.27
N ALA A 124 -8.94 0.56 -2.39
CA ALA A 124 -9.26 -0.69 -1.71
C ALA A 124 -9.74 -1.78 -2.69
N LEU A 125 -10.64 -1.42 -3.62
CA LEU A 125 -11.12 -2.33 -4.65
C LEU A 125 -9.98 -2.85 -5.54
N THR A 126 -9.15 -1.92 -6.02
CA THR A 126 -7.99 -2.27 -6.85
C THR A 126 -6.99 -3.12 -6.07
N PHE A 127 -6.78 -2.83 -4.80
CA PHE A 127 -5.90 -3.59 -3.91
C PHE A 127 -6.35 -5.04 -3.75
N PHE A 128 -7.60 -5.30 -3.35
CA PHE A 128 -8.08 -6.68 -3.18
C PHE A 128 -8.20 -7.42 -4.52
N HIS A 129 -8.54 -6.71 -5.60
CA HIS A 129 -8.53 -7.28 -6.94
C HIS A 129 -7.11 -7.73 -7.34
N THR A 130 -6.11 -6.90 -7.09
CA THR A 130 -4.69 -7.21 -7.31
C THR A 130 -4.25 -8.37 -6.42
N LEU A 131 -4.62 -8.37 -5.14
CA LEU A 131 -4.23 -9.43 -4.20
C LEU A 131 -4.75 -10.81 -4.63
N ARG A 132 -5.95 -10.88 -5.23
CA ARG A 132 -6.53 -12.14 -5.71
C ARG A 132 -5.93 -12.63 -7.03
N HIS A 133 -5.67 -11.73 -7.99
CA HIS A 133 -5.29 -12.11 -9.35
C HIS A 133 -3.79 -12.02 -9.61
N PHE A 134 -3.05 -11.23 -8.84
CA PHE A 134 -1.64 -10.99 -9.09
C PHE A 134 -0.76 -12.07 -8.48
N HIS A 135 0.17 -12.55 -9.30
CA HIS A 135 1.08 -13.61 -8.96
C HIS A 135 2.14 -13.08 -7.96
N GLY A 136 2.25 -13.72 -6.80
CA GLY A 136 3.13 -13.29 -5.71
C GLY A 136 2.41 -12.73 -4.47
N GLY A 137 1.08 -12.73 -4.45
CA GLY A 137 0.26 -12.59 -3.24
C GLY A 137 0.54 -11.32 -2.44
N ALA A 138 0.42 -11.42 -1.11
CA ALA A 138 0.63 -10.32 -0.18
C ALA A 138 2.02 -9.68 -0.30
N THR A 139 3.07 -10.46 -0.62
CA THR A 139 4.44 -9.94 -0.76
C THR A 139 4.59 -9.02 -1.96
N SER A 140 4.02 -9.39 -3.11
CA SER A 140 4.01 -8.53 -4.30
C SER A 140 3.24 -7.22 -4.04
N ALA A 141 2.09 -7.33 -3.35
CA ALA A 141 1.30 -6.16 -2.97
C ALA A 141 2.06 -5.20 -2.03
N GLY A 142 2.88 -5.73 -1.12
CA GLY A 142 3.78 -4.95 -0.28
C GLY A 142 4.85 -4.19 -1.08
N LEU A 143 5.48 -4.85 -2.05
CA LEU A 143 6.47 -4.22 -2.93
C LEU A 143 5.87 -3.12 -3.81
N MET A 144 4.65 -3.34 -4.33
CA MET A 144 3.89 -2.32 -5.07
C MET A 144 3.59 -1.08 -4.23
N LYS A 145 3.26 -1.25 -2.95
CA LYS A 145 3.08 -0.12 -2.03
C LYS A 145 4.37 0.64 -1.76
N GLY A 146 5.49 -0.07 -1.68
CA GLY A 146 6.83 0.55 -1.64
C GLY A 146 7.07 1.42 -2.87
N LEU A 147 6.82 0.88 -4.07
CA LEU A 147 6.94 1.63 -5.33
C LEU A 147 6.02 2.85 -5.36
N GLN A 148 4.75 2.67 -4.97
CA GLN A 148 3.78 3.76 -4.88
C GLN A 148 4.28 4.89 -3.99
N ALA A 149 4.87 4.57 -2.83
CA ALA A 149 5.41 5.58 -1.91
C ALA A 149 6.52 6.42 -2.57
N VAL A 150 7.44 5.80 -3.30
CA VAL A 150 8.53 6.54 -3.97
C VAL A 150 8.01 7.36 -5.15
N LEU A 151 7.06 6.83 -5.93
CA LEU A 151 6.44 7.56 -7.04
C LEU A 151 5.65 8.77 -6.56
N ILE A 152 4.90 8.64 -5.46
CA ILE A 152 4.20 9.77 -4.86
C ILE A 152 5.21 10.84 -4.46
N PHE A 153 6.30 10.45 -3.81
CA PHE A 153 7.32 11.41 -3.36
C PHE A 153 8.02 12.13 -4.53
N ALA A 154 8.28 11.42 -5.63
CA ALA A 154 8.79 12.02 -6.86
C ALA A 154 7.77 12.99 -7.49
N THR A 155 6.49 12.58 -7.55
CA THR A 155 5.40 13.39 -8.11
C THR A 155 5.17 14.66 -7.28
N THR A 156 5.16 14.54 -5.95
CA THR A 156 5.03 15.70 -5.07
C THR A 156 6.21 16.66 -5.24
N ALA A 157 7.41 16.15 -5.49
CA ALA A 157 8.56 16.99 -5.78
C ALA A 157 8.38 17.79 -7.08
N VAL A 158 7.88 17.16 -8.14
CA VAL A 158 7.63 17.85 -9.42
C VAL A 158 6.52 18.91 -9.28
N ILE A 159 5.44 18.59 -8.57
CA ILE A 159 4.26 19.46 -8.49
C ILE A 159 4.46 20.62 -7.49
N PHE A 160 5.07 20.34 -6.33
CA PHE A 160 5.05 21.24 -5.17
C PHE A 160 6.40 21.88 -4.84
N CYS A 161 7.52 21.46 -5.45
CA CYS A 161 8.81 22.09 -5.22
C CYS A 161 8.74 23.61 -5.47
N GLY A 162 9.23 24.37 -4.49
CA GLY A 162 9.24 25.84 -4.55
C GLY A 162 7.87 26.53 -4.47
N LYS A 163 6.76 25.79 -4.34
CA LYS A 163 5.40 26.36 -4.25
C LYS A 163 4.81 26.26 -2.85
N ARG A 164 4.64 25.03 -2.34
CA ARG A 164 4.03 24.74 -1.03
C ARG A 164 4.77 23.57 -0.40
N GLY A 165 5.49 23.81 0.71
CA GLY A 165 6.22 22.79 1.46
C GLY A 165 7.75 22.89 1.45
N GLY A 166 8.31 24.10 1.25
CA GLY A 166 9.75 24.32 1.45
C GLY A 166 10.67 23.62 0.45
N GLN A 167 11.97 23.61 0.78
CA GLN A 167 13.03 22.98 -0.04
C GLN A 167 13.04 21.45 0.13
N GLU A 168 12.50 20.95 1.23
CA GLU A 168 12.37 19.52 1.56
C GLU A 168 11.47 18.76 0.58
N MET A 169 10.55 19.45 -0.11
CA MET A 169 9.74 18.84 -1.17
C MET A 169 10.48 18.74 -2.50
N CYS A 170 11.56 19.49 -2.72
CA CYS A 170 12.28 19.48 -3.98
C CYS A 170 13.00 18.17 -4.27
N PHE A 171 13.21 17.89 -5.56
CA PHE A 171 13.85 16.66 -6.01
C PHE A 171 15.34 16.71 -5.66
N SER A 172 15.83 15.67 -5.00
CA SER A 172 17.24 15.57 -4.57
C SER A 172 17.83 14.27 -5.10
N PHE A 173 19.16 14.24 -5.24
CA PHE A 173 19.88 13.08 -5.74
C PHE A 173 19.56 11.81 -4.95
N SER A 174 19.41 11.90 -3.61
CA SER A 174 19.04 10.76 -2.77
C SER A 174 17.64 10.22 -3.09
N LYS A 175 16.70 11.10 -3.49
CA LYS A 175 15.34 10.72 -3.89
C LYS A 175 15.34 10.01 -5.23
N LEU A 176 16.15 10.51 -6.17
CA LEU A 176 16.36 9.86 -7.47
C LEU A 176 16.98 8.47 -7.31
N LEU A 177 18.04 8.37 -6.51
CA LEU A 177 18.71 7.09 -6.25
C LEU A 177 17.76 6.08 -5.61
N SER A 178 16.97 6.51 -4.63
CA SER A 178 15.93 5.68 -4.03
C SER A 178 14.90 5.17 -5.06
N LEU A 179 14.41 6.06 -5.93
CA LEU A 179 13.48 5.70 -7.00
C LEU A 179 14.08 4.62 -7.92
N LEU A 180 15.31 4.81 -8.38
CA LEU A 180 15.96 3.83 -9.26
C LEU A 180 16.14 2.47 -8.57
N ILE A 181 16.58 2.46 -7.31
CA ILE A 181 16.79 1.23 -6.53
C ILE A 181 15.46 0.49 -6.30
N VAL A 182 14.41 1.21 -5.88
CA VAL A 182 13.10 0.60 -5.62
C VAL A 182 12.47 0.09 -6.90
N SER A 183 12.49 0.88 -7.98
CA SER A 183 11.98 0.45 -9.30
C SER A 183 12.71 -0.78 -9.82
N PHE A 184 14.04 -0.82 -9.68
CA PHE A 184 14.84 -2.00 -10.06
C PHE A 184 14.48 -3.23 -9.22
N GLY A 185 14.45 -3.11 -7.89
CA GLY A 185 14.12 -4.23 -7.00
C GLY A 185 12.72 -4.79 -7.25
N VAL A 186 11.74 -3.93 -7.52
CA VAL A 186 10.38 -4.34 -7.89
C VAL A 186 10.35 -5.08 -9.22
N GLY A 187 11.04 -4.56 -10.24
CA GLY A 187 11.15 -5.21 -11.55
C GLY A 187 11.81 -6.59 -11.44
N LEU A 188 12.89 -6.70 -10.67
CA LEU A 188 13.60 -7.95 -10.41
C LEU A 188 12.71 -8.97 -9.70
N TYR A 189 11.91 -8.54 -8.71
CA TYR A 189 10.95 -9.42 -8.04
C TYR A 189 9.88 -9.93 -8.99
N GLY A 190 9.33 -9.06 -9.85
CA GLY A 190 8.35 -9.43 -10.86
C GLY A 190 8.90 -10.47 -11.83
N TRP A 191 10.12 -10.25 -12.34
CA TRP A 191 10.82 -11.19 -13.21
C TRP A 191 11.08 -12.55 -12.54
N ALA A 192 11.61 -12.55 -11.31
CA ALA A 192 11.89 -13.78 -10.56
C ALA A 192 10.61 -14.57 -10.26
N THR A 193 9.50 -13.88 -9.99
CA THR A 193 8.18 -14.48 -9.72
C THR A 193 7.62 -15.14 -10.99
N SER A 194 7.68 -14.46 -12.13
CA SER A 194 7.25 -15.01 -13.43
C SER A 194 8.02 -16.28 -13.80
N ARG A 195 9.35 -16.27 -13.61
CA ARG A 195 10.21 -17.43 -13.91
C ARG A 195 9.98 -18.63 -12.99
N SER A 196 9.75 -18.38 -11.70
CA SER A 196 9.41 -19.43 -10.72
C SER A 196 8.10 -20.15 -11.07
N GLN A 197 7.14 -19.43 -11.66
CA GLN A 197 5.86 -20.00 -12.07
C GLN A 197 5.93 -20.73 -13.41
N GLY A 198 6.65 -20.20 -14.40
CA GLY A 198 6.87 -20.92 -15.67
C GLY A 198 7.50 -22.29 -15.42
N THR A 199 8.45 -22.36 -14.48
CA THR A 199 9.05 -23.63 -14.04
C THR A 199 8.00 -24.55 -13.39
N ARG A 200 7.17 -24.05 -12.47
CA ARG A 200 6.11 -24.85 -11.83
C ARG A 200 5.04 -25.36 -12.81
N HIS A 201 4.68 -24.59 -13.82
CA HIS A 201 3.71 -25.00 -14.83
C HIS A 201 4.26 -26.11 -15.74
N ILE A 202 5.54 -26.03 -16.12
CA ILE A 202 6.23 -27.08 -16.88
C ILE A 202 6.29 -28.37 -16.06
N PHE A 203 6.69 -28.30 -14.78
CA PHE A 203 6.71 -29.49 -13.92
C PHE A 203 5.32 -30.11 -13.73
N LYS A 204 4.27 -29.30 -13.54
CA LYS A 204 2.90 -29.82 -13.43
C LYS A 204 2.44 -30.53 -14.71
N ASN A 205 2.87 -30.04 -15.87
CA ASN A 205 2.56 -30.65 -17.17
C ASN A 205 3.39 -31.92 -17.44
N SER A 206 4.62 -32.00 -16.91
CA SER A 206 5.50 -33.17 -17.02
C SER A 206 5.18 -34.28 -16.02
N SER A 207 4.48 -33.98 -14.91
CA SER A 207 4.09 -34.97 -13.90
C SER A 207 2.84 -35.79 -14.27
N GLY A 208 2.30 -35.65 -15.47
CA GLY A 208 1.27 -36.57 -15.98
C GLY A 208 -0.04 -36.59 -15.18
N ASP A 209 -0.52 -35.44 -14.73
CA ASP A 209 -1.90 -35.34 -14.26
C ASP A 209 -2.80 -35.23 -15.51
N PHE A 210 -3.28 -36.39 -15.97
CA PHE A 210 -4.23 -36.54 -17.05
C PHE A 210 -5.57 -35.93 -16.61
N THR A 211 -5.73 -34.61 -16.75
CA THR A 211 -7.08 -34.03 -16.71
C THR A 211 -7.77 -34.41 -18.02
N PRO A 212 -8.87 -35.19 -18.01
CA PRO A 212 -9.57 -35.54 -19.22
C PRO A 212 -10.15 -34.27 -19.84
N SER A 213 -9.69 -33.98 -21.05
CA SER A 213 -10.47 -33.46 -22.17
C SER A 213 -11.44 -32.32 -21.90
N GLU A 214 -11.13 -31.18 -22.52
CA GLU A 214 -12.10 -30.45 -23.33
C GLU A 214 -13.12 -31.42 -23.96
N ALA A 215 -14.38 -31.35 -23.52
CA ALA A 215 -15.51 -31.88 -24.25
C ALA A 215 -16.80 -31.15 -23.80
N ARG A 216 -17.48 -30.56 -24.80
CA ARG A 216 -18.72 -29.74 -24.79
C ARG A 216 -18.42 -28.24 -24.75
N LEU A 217 -18.26 -27.53 -25.87
CA LEU A 217 -19.22 -27.28 -26.97
C LEU A 217 -20.62 -26.94 -26.45
N VAL A 218 -20.86 -25.65 -26.19
CA VAL A 218 -21.80 -24.70 -26.84
C VAL A 218 -21.89 -23.46 -25.94
#